data_AF-A0AA38HYM2-F1
#
_entry.id   AF-A0AA38HYM2-F1
#
_cell.length_a   1.000
_cell.length_b   1.000
_cell.length_c   1.000
_cell.angle_alpha   90.00
_cell.angle_beta   90.00
_cell.angle_gamma   90.00
#
_symmetry.space_group_name_H-M   'P 1'
#
loop_
_entity.id
_entity.type
_entity.pdbx_description
1 polymer ?
#
loop_
_entity_poly.entity_id
_entity_poly.type
_entity_poly.pdbx_seq_one_letter_code
_entity_poly.pdbx_strand_id
1 'polypeptide(L)'
;MTKAKDIAAYKHERTQIINRLQRIQAFANNVGENINNSLIKARHTVAIDAFREFSEVQSCIEQGAANATELAEEADKRVDFEDLYYETVAAIESLLTRHTANTEKNGSTVTPPSNTNDQTKIKLPVLTLPEFSGSFSEWLAFKDTFKSVIHENTTLSNVEKMHRLDVQVY
;
A
#
# COMPACT_ATOMS: atom_id res chain seq x y z
N MET A 1 37.45 4.33 -19.12
CA MET A 1 37.62 3.93 -17.71
C MET A 1 36.36 4.12 -16.85
N THR A 2 35.23 4.61 -17.42
CA THR A 2 34.03 5.02 -16.67
C THR A 2 33.00 3.88 -16.50
N LYS A 3 32.71 3.08 -17.54
CA LYS A 3 31.67 2.03 -17.51
C LYS A 3 31.83 0.97 -16.40
N ALA A 4 33.05 0.56 -16.08
CA ALA A 4 33.30 -0.46 -15.05
C ALA A 4 33.04 0.05 -13.62
N LYS A 5 33.20 1.36 -13.38
CA LYS A 5 32.91 1.98 -12.08
C LYS A 5 31.40 2.04 -11.82
N ASP A 6 30.61 2.17 -12.87
CA ASP A 6 29.15 2.24 -12.79
C ASP A 6 28.55 0.85 -12.52
N ILE A 7 29.07 -0.22 -13.13
CA ILE A 7 28.57 -1.59 -12.89
C ILE A 7 28.77 -2.03 -11.43
N ALA A 8 29.91 -1.71 -10.82
CA ALA A 8 30.15 -2.04 -9.40
C ALA A 8 29.14 -1.34 -8.48
N ALA A 9 28.80 -0.08 -8.77
CA ALA A 9 27.78 0.66 -8.04
C ALA A 9 26.39 0.03 -8.21
N TYR A 10 26.00 -0.32 -9.44
CA TYR A 10 24.73 -1.01 -9.70
C TYR A 10 24.64 -2.37 -9.00
N LYS A 11 25.73 -3.16 -8.98
CA LYS A 11 25.76 -4.44 -8.24
C LYS A 11 25.63 -4.23 -6.73
N HIS A 12 26.16 -3.13 -6.19
CA HIS A 12 25.94 -2.76 -4.79
C HIS A 12 24.48 -2.37 -4.52
N GLU A 13 23.90 -1.53 -5.37
CA GLU A 13 22.51 -1.09 -5.27
C GLU A 13 21.53 -2.28 -5.35
N ARG A 14 21.74 -3.17 -6.33
CA ARG A 14 21.00 -4.44 -6.44
C ARG A 14 21.03 -5.23 -5.13
N THR A 15 22.19 -5.34 -4.50
CA THR A 15 22.33 -6.06 -3.22
C THR A 15 21.49 -5.41 -2.12
N GLN A 16 21.43 -4.08 -2.07
CA GLN A 16 20.60 -3.37 -1.10
C GLN A 16 19.10 -3.62 -1.33
N ILE A 17 18.67 -3.65 -2.60
CA ILE A 17 17.28 -3.93 -3.01
C ILE A 17 16.90 -5.38 -2.63
N ILE A 18 17.74 -6.36 -2.95
CA ILE A 18 17.55 -7.77 -2.57
C ILE A 18 17.40 -7.89 -1.05
N ASN A 19 18.33 -7.31 -0.28
CA ASN A 19 18.28 -7.35 1.18
C ASN A 19 16.99 -6.71 1.74
N ARG A 20 16.50 -5.64 1.09
CA ARG A 20 15.24 -5.00 1.47
C ARG A 20 14.05 -5.93 1.25
N LEU A 21 13.99 -6.59 0.09
CA LEU A 21 12.94 -7.55 -0.23
C LEU A 21 12.98 -8.77 0.71
N GLN A 22 14.16 -9.33 1.00
CA GLN A 22 14.32 -10.43 1.96
C GLN A 22 13.82 -10.06 3.37
N ARG A 23 14.05 -8.83 3.84
CA ARG A 23 13.49 -8.35 5.12
C ARG A 23 11.96 -8.26 5.10
N ILE A 24 11.38 -7.96 3.95
CA ILE A 24 9.92 -7.94 3.76
C ILE A 24 9.37 -9.37 3.74
N GLN A 25 10.02 -10.29 3.02
CA GLN A 25 9.66 -11.69 2.99
C GLN A 25 9.73 -12.33 4.38
N ALA A 26 10.82 -12.09 5.11
CA ALA A 26 10.98 -12.56 6.48
C ALA A 26 9.88 -12.01 7.40
N PHE A 27 9.49 -10.74 7.24
CA PHE A 27 8.34 -10.20 7.93
C PHE A 27 7.06 -10.96 7.54
N ALA A 28 6.78 -11.13 6.25
CA ALA A 28 5.54 -11.75 5.79
C ALA A 28 5.39 -13.20 6.29
N ASN A 29 6.49 -13.94 6.36
CA ASN A 29 6.50 -15.35 6.78
C ASN A 29 6.44 -15.55 8.30
N ASN A 30 6.93 -14.57 9.09
CA ASN A 30 7.06 -14.73 10.54
C ASN A 30 6.05 -13.90 11.35
N VAL A 31 5.17 -13.16 10.69
CA VAL A 31 4.24 -12.25 11.36
C VAL A 31 3.04 -12.98 11.97
N GLY A 32 2.70 -12.61 13.21
CA GLY A 32 1.56 -13.16 13.94
C GLY A 32 0.20 -12.67 13.44
N GLU A 33 -0.87 -13.13 14.11
CA GLU A 33 -2.26 -12.94 13.64
C GLU A 33 -2.81 -11.52 13.82
N ASN A 34 -2.31 -10.75 14.79
CA ASN A 34 -2.79 -9.41 15.13
C ASN A 34 -1.90 -8.30 14.55
N ILE A 35 -1.65 -8.35 13.24
CA ILE A 35 -0.85 -7.32 12.57
C ILE A 35 -1.72 -6.23 11.95
N ASN A 36 -1.23 -5.00 11.98
CA ASN A 36 -1.95 -3.86 11.40
C ASN A 36 -1.98 -3.95 9.86
N ASN A 37 -3.19 -3.91 9.27
CA ASN A 37 -3.40 -3.90 7.82
C ASN A 37 -2.63 -2.78 7.08
N SER A 38 -2.55 -1.58 7.65
CA SER A 38 -1.82 -0.46 7.02
C SER A 38 -0.32 -0.72 6.95
N LEU A 39 0.25 -1.44 7.93
CA LEU A 39 1.64 -1.87 7.91
C LEU A 39 1.90 -2.92 6.82
N ILE A 40 0.99 -3.90 6.66
CA ILE A 40 1.10 -4.88 5.56
C ILE A 40 1.07 -4.15 4.22
N LYS A 41 0.11 -3.24 4.03
CA LYS A 41 -0.02 -2.45 2.79
C LYS A 41 1.21 -1.60 2.50
N ALA A 42 1.78 -0.94 3.51
CA ALA A 42 3.00 -0.16 3.35
C ALA A 42 4.17 -1.03 2.87
N ARG A 43 4.32 -2.23 3.45
CA ARG A 43 5.36 -3.18 3.01
C ARG A 43 5.09 -3.74 1.61
N HIS A 44 3.83 -3.92 1.24
CA HIS A 44 3.46 -4.31 -0.12
C HIS A 44 3.90 -3.26 -1.15
N THR A 45 3.61 -1.98 -0.89
CA THR A 45 4.06 -0.87 -1.75
C THR A 45 5.58 -0.88 -1.91
N VAL A 46 6.33 -1.03 -0.81
CA VAL A 46 7.79 -1.09 -0.87
C VAL A 46 8.30 -2.31 -1.65
N ALA A 47 7.61 -3.45 -1.60
CA ALA A 47 7.97 -4.61 -2.42
C ALA A 47 7.78 -4.32 -3.93
N ILE A 48 6.67 -3.67 -4.31
CA ILE A 48 6.41 -3.26 -5.69
C ILE A 48 7.48 -2.28 -6.18
N ASP A 49 7.82 -1.27 -5.37
CA ASP A 49 8.89 -0.32 -5.70
C ASP A 49 10.25 -1.03 -5.83
N ALA A 50 10.53 -2.03 -4.98
CA ALA A 50 11.75 -2.82 -5.07
C ALA A 50 11.85 -3.62 -6.38
N PHE A 51 10.72 -4.12 -6.90
CA PHE A 51 10.71 -4.80 -8.20
C PHE A 51 11.07 -3.84 -9.35
N ARG A 52 10.49 -2.63 -9.34
CA ARG A 52 10.80 -1.60 -10.35
C ARG A 52 12.28 -1.20 -10.27
N GLU A 53 12.76 -0.83 -9.08
CA GLU A 53 14.16 -0.42 -8.87
C GLU A 53 15.13 -1.54 -9.28
N PHE A 54 14.85 -2.79 -8.90
CA PHE A 54 15.68 -3.92 -9.32
C PHE A 54 15.68 -4.08 -10.84
N SER A 55 14.52 -4.00 -11.49
CA SER A 55 14.40 -4.19 -12.94
C SER A 55 15.23 -3.16 -13.71
N GLU A 56 15.23 -1.90 -13.26
CA GLU A 56 16.04 -0.83 -13.82
C GLU A 56 17.54 -1.10 -13.60
N VAL A 57 17.96 -1.37 -12.36
CA VAL A 57 19.36 -1.64 -12.00
C VAL A 57 19.90 -2.88 -12.71
N GLN A 58 19.13 -3.97 -12.76
CA GLN A 58 19.52 -5.22 -13.40
C GLN A 58 19.65 -5.05 -14.91
N SER A 59 18.79 -4.25 -15.54
CA SER A 59 18.90 -3.92 -16.97
C SER A 59 20.19 -3.16 -17.28
N CYS A 60 20.62 -2.23 -16.41
CA CYS A 60 21.90 -1.53 -16.54
C CYS A 60 23.10 -2.49 -16.41
N ILE A 61 23.02 -3.47 -15.51
CA ILE A 61 24.06 -4.51 -15.34
C ILE A 61 24.16 -5.40 -16.57
N GLU A 62 23.03 -5.89 -17.09
CA GLU A 62 22.95 -6.75 -18.26
C GLU A 62 23.49 -6.05 -19.53
N GLN A 63 23.13 -4.77 -19.73
CA GLN A 63 23.70 -3.95 -20.83
C GLN A 63 25.22 -3.72 -20.69
N GLY A 64 25.73 -3.82 -19.46
CA GLY A 64 27.14 -3.69 -19.13
C GLY A 64 27.96 -4.98 -19.28
N ALA A 65 27.32 -6.12 -19.55
CA ALA A 65 27.99 -7.42 -19.63
C ALA A 65 29.05 -7.45 -20.74
N ALA A 66 30.23 -8.01 -20.43
CA ALA A 66 31.35 -8.04 -21.37
C ALA A 66 31.20 -9.11 -22.47
N ASN A 67 30.42 -10.16 -22.22
CA ASN A 67 30.22 -11.28 -23.12
C ASN A 67 28.91 -12.02 -22.81
N ALA A 68 28.56 -12.99 -23.67
CA ALA A 68 27.33 -13.77 -23.56
C ALA A 68 27.26 -14.64 -22.28
N THR A 69 28.39 -15.09 -21.77
CA THR A 69 28.45 -15.88 -20.52
C THR A 69 28.08 -15.01 -19.33
N GLU A 70 28.68 -13.82 -19.19
CA GLU A 70 28.33 -12.88 -18.12
C GLU A 70 26.88 -12.42 -18.23
N LEU A 71 26.37 -12.20 -19.45
CA LEU A 71 24.97 -11.86 -19.66
C LEU A 71 24.02 -12.98 -19.17
N ALA A 72 24.34 -14.23 -19.46
CA ALA A 72 23.55 -15.38 -19.00
C ALA A 72 23.58 -15.49 -17.46
N GLU A 73 24.75 -15.32 -16.83
CA GLU A 73 24.86 -15.32 -15.37
C GLU A 73 24.07 -14.18 -14.71
N GLU A 74 23.93 -13.03 -15.36
CA GLU A 74 23.12 -11.92 -14.87
C GLU A 74 21.61 -12.15 -15.13
N ALA A 75 21.24 -12.85 -16.20
CA ALA A 75 19.87 -13.28 -16.43
C ALA A 75 19.40 -14.29 -15.36
N ASP A 76 20.25 -15.22 -14.92
CA ASP A 76 19.92 -16.14 -13.82
C ASP A 76 19.61 -15.39 -12.51
N LYS A 77 20.38 -14.34 -12.18
CA LYS A 77 20.14 -13.50 -10.99
C LYS A 77 18.83 -12.72 -11.07
N ARG A 78 18.35 -12.41 -12.28
CA ARG A 78 17.03 -11.82 -12.48
C ARG A 78 15.93 -12.81 -12.11
N VAL A 79 16.04 -14.05 -12.61
CA VAL A 79 15.09 -15.12 -12.29
C VAL A 79 15.02 -15.35 -10.77
N ASP A 80 16.19 -15.48 -10.11
CA ASP A 80 16.25 -15.66 -8.65
C ASP A 80 15.54 -14.53 -7.88
N PHE A 81 15.68 -13.28 -8.34
CA PHE A 81 15.01 -12.14 -7.72
C PHE A 81 13.51 -12.12 -7.99
N GLU A 82 13.10 -12.44 -9.22
CA GLU A 82 11.67 -12.47 -9.60
C GLU A 82 10.93 -13.53 -8.79
N ASP A 83 11.50 -14.73 -8.63
CA ASP A 83 10.94 -15.78 -7.78
C ASP A 83 10.80 -15.30 -6.33
N LEU A 84 11.86 -14.72 -5.76
CA LEU A 84 11.83 -14.12 -4.41
C LEU A 84 10.73 -13.05 -4.28
N TYR A 85 10.56 -12.21 -5.30
CA TYR A 85 9.53 -11.18 -5.31
C TYR A 85 8.13 -11.77 -5.34
N TYR A 86 7.85 -12.71 -6.24
CA TYR A 86 6.52 -13.31 -6.35
C TYR A 86 6.15 -14.09 -5.10
N GLU A 87 7.08 -14.84 -4.49
CA GLU A 87 6.87 -15.49 -3.20
C GLU A 87 6.55 -14.48 -2.10
N THR A 88 7.28 -13.35 -2.06
CA THR A 88 7.06 -12.29 -1.07
C THR A 88 5.69 -11.65 -1.22
N VAL A 89 5.29 -11.31 -2.45
CA VAL A 89 3.98 -10.71 -2.73
C VAL A 89 2.85 -11.68 -2.39
N ALA A 90 2.97 -12.95 -2.79
CA ALA A 90 1.97 -13.98 -2.46
C ALA A 90 1.80 -14.14 -0.95
N ALA A 91 2.90 -14.12 -0.19
CA ALA A 91 2.84 -14.15 1.28
C ALA A 91 2.11 -12.92 1.82
N ILE A 92 2.44 -11.72 1.36
CA ILE A 92 1.78 -10.45 1.77
C ILE A 92 0.28 -10.47 1.45
N GLU A 93 -0.12 -10.89 0.24
CA GLU A 93 -1.51 -10.95 -0.17
C GLU A 93 -2.31 -11.96 0.66
N SER A 94 -1.68 -13.07 1.02
CA SER A 94 -2.27 -14.05 1.96
C SER A 94 -2.51 -13.43 3.34
N LEU A 95 -1.60 -12.57 3.83
CA LEU A 95 -1.81 -11.82 5.08
C LEU A 95 -3.00 -10.85 4.99
N LEU A 96 -3.10 -10.10 3.90
CA LEU A 96 -4.20 -9.15 3.66
C LEU A 96 -5.56 -9.86 3.59
N THR A 97 -5.60 -11.02 2.93
CA THR A 97 -6.79 -11.86 2.80
C THR A 97 -7.23 -12.42 4.16
N ARG A 98 -6.29 -12.90 4.99
CA ARG A 98 -6.62 -13.35 6.36
C ARG A 98 -7.14 -12.20 7.22
N HIS A 99 -6.55 -11.02 7.11
CA HIS A 99 -6.97 -9.86 7.92
C HIS A 99 -8.40 -9.41 7.57
N THR A 100 -8.76 -9.40 6.29
CA THR A 100 -10.13 -9.06 5.86
C THR A 100 -11.14 -10.08 6.38
N ALA A 101 -10.86 -11.38 6.25
CA ALA A 101 -11.72 -12.45 6.77
C ALA A 101 -11.92 -12.39 8.30
N ASN A 102 -10.88 -12.06 9.07
CA ASN A 102 -11.00 -11.91 10.54
C ASN A 102 -11.81 -10.67 10.96
N THR A 103 -11.78 -9.60 10.14
CA THR A 103 -12.58 -8.39 10.42
C THR A 103 -14.08 -8.67 10.25
N GLU A 104 -14.46 -9.48 9.27
CA GLU A 104 -15.86 -9.84 9.01
C GLU A 104 -16.44 -10.79 10.07
N LYS A 105 -15.65 -11.74 10.59
CA LYS A 105 -16.09 -12.68 11.64
C LYS A 105 -16.36 -12.01 12.99
N ASN A 106 -15.63 -10.94 13.33
CA ASN A 106 -15.81 -10.20 14.58
C ASN A 106 -16.93 -9.14 14.52
N GLY A 107 -17.56 -8.95 13.35
CA GLY A 107 -18.65 -7.99 13.14
C GLY A 107 -20.08 -8.58 13.28
N SER A 108 -20.22 -9.87 13.56
CA SER A 108 -21.53 -10.54 13.65
C SER A 108 -21.91 -10.94 15.07
N THR A 109 -22.27 -9.96 15.91
CA THR A 109 -23.27 -10.17 16.96
C THR A 109 -24.51 -9.37 16.58
N VAL A 110 -25.31 -9.95 15.69
CA VAL A 110 -26.64 -9.41 15.35
C VAL A 110 -27.59 -9.85 16.47
N THR A 111 -27.69 -9.04 17.51
CA THR A 111 -28.80 -9.12 18.47
C THR A 111 -30.07 -8.66 17.74
N PRO A 112 -31.22 -9.33 17.85
CA PRO A 112 -32.45 -8.85 17.21
C PRO A 112 -32.87 -7.51 17.85
N PRO A 113 -33.32 -6.52 17.07
CA PRO A 113 -33.73 -5.24 17.64
C PRO A 113 -35.10 -5.39 18.33
N SER A 114 -35.12 -5.20 19.65
CA SER A 114 -36.35 -4.85 20.37
C SER A 114 -36.73 -3.41 20.04
N ASN A 115 -37.97 -3.25 19.60
CA ASN A 115 -38.61 -1.97 19.31
C ASN A 115 -38.62 -1.03 20.51
N THR A 116 -38.02 0.15 20.37
CA THR A 116 -38.56 1.39 20.97
C THR A 116 -38.21 2.58 20.09
N ASN A 117 -39.26 3.23 19.58
CA ASN A 117 -39.25 4.57 19.02
C ASN A 117 -38.54 5.54 19.97
N ASP A 118 -37.55 6.28 19.47
CA ASP A 118 -37.54 7.72 19.73
C ASP A 118 -36.84 8.46 18.59
N GLN A 119 -37.64 9.31 17.93
CA GLN A 119 -37.18 10.23 16.91
C GLN A 119 -36.55 11.45 17.57
N THR A 120 -35.23 11.52 17.55
CA THR A 120 -34.52 12.81 17.55
C THR A 120 -33.75 12.92 16.25
N LYS A 121 -34.48 13.30 15.19
CA LYS A 121 -33.88 13.82 13.95
C LYS A 121 -33.20 15.14 14.28
N ILE A 122 -31.97 15.07 14.77
CA ILE A 122 -31.07 16.22 14.85
C ILE A 122 -30.84 16.65 13.40
N LYS A 123 -31.53 17.71 12.96
CA LYS A 123 -31.18 18.43 11.75
C LYS A 123 -29.80 19.04 12.00
N LEU A 124 -28.75 18.36 11.55
CA LEU A 124 -27.42 18.96 11.56
C LEU A 124 -27.43 20.20 10.64
N PRO A 125 -26.80 21.31 11.04
CA PRO A 125 -26.58 22.44 10.15
C PRO A 125 -25.87 21.92 8.91
N VAL A 126 -26.31 22.36 7.73
CA VAL A 126 -25.59 22.08 6.48
C VAL A 126 -24.23 22.73 6.61
N LEU A 127 -23.24 21.92 7.02
CA LEU A 127 -21.85 22.35 7.10
C LEU A 127 -21.38 22.52 5.67
N THR A 128 -21.32 23.76 5.21
CA THR A 128 -20.81 24.14 3.90
C THR A 128 -19.34 23.76 3.84
N LEU A 129 -19.05 22.63 3.20
CA LEU A 129 -17.70 22.23 2.86
C LEU A 129 -17.11 23.31 1.93
N PRO A 130 -15.85 23.72 2.13
CA PRO A 130 -15.19 24.68 1.24
C PRO A 130 -15.09 24.07 -0.16
N GLU A 131 -15.51 24.83 -1.17
CA GLU A 131 -15.45 24.44 -2.58
C GLU A 131 -13.98 24.40 -3.03
N PHE A 132 -13.54 23.27 -3.57
CA PHE A 132 -12.14 23.12 -4.01
C PHE A 132 -11.99 23.68 -5.42
N SER A 133 -11.26 24.79 -5.55
CA SER A 133 -11.08 25.50 -6.82
C SER A 133 -10.12 24.80 -7.81
N GLY A 134 -9.51 23.67 -7.42
CA GLY A 134 -8.46 23.00 -8.20
C GLY A 134 -7.05 23.54 -7.95
N SER A 135 -6.88 24.54 -7.08
CA SER A 135 -5.56 25.11 -6.73
C SER A 135 -4.75 24.19 -5.82
N PHE A 136 -3.51 23.89 -6.21
CA PHE A 136 -2.59 23.05 -5.43
C PHE A 136 -2.30 23.62 -4.03
N SER A 137 -2.33 24.94 -3.88
CA SER A 137 -2.10 25.63 -2.60
C SER A 137 -3.23 25.40 -1.58
N GLU A 138 -4.44 25.07 -2.05
CA GLU A 138 -5.63 24.85 -1.22
C GLU A 138 -5.84 23.36 -0.86
N TRP A 139 -5.10 22.46 -1.52
CA TRP A 139 -5.23 21.02 -1.37
C TRP A 139 -4.93 20.54 0.05
N LEU A 140 -3.90 21.09 0.70
CA LEU A 140 -3.51 20.67 2.04
C LEU A 140 -4.58 21.04 3.08
N ALA A 141 -5.12 22.25 2.99
CA ALA A 141 -6.19 22.73 3.87
C ALA A 141 -7.52 21.98 3.63
N PHE A 142 -7.85 21.70 2.36
CA PHE A 142 -9.00 20.87 1.99
C PHE A 142 -8.87 19.46 2.55
N LYS A 143 -7.71 18.82 2.38
CA LYS A 143 -7.43 17.46 2.86
C LYS A 143 -7.54 17.34 4.37
N ASP A 144 -6.97 18.29 5.12
CA ASP A 144 -7.02 18.27 6.58
C ASP A 144 -8.44 18.51 7.11
N THR A 145 -9.19 19.42 6.48
CA THR A 145 -10.61 19.68 6.83
C THR A 145 -11.47 18.45 6.53
N PHE A 146 -11.31 17.86 5.35
CA PHE A 146 -12.04 16.66 4.94
C PHE A 146 -11.76 15.47 5.88
N LYS A 147 -10.50 15.28 6.28
CA LYS A 147 -10.10 14.23 7.21
C LYS A 147 -10.73 14.43 8.59
N SER A 148 -10.72 15.64 9.13
CA SER A 148 -11.32 15.93 10.43
C SER A 148 -12.86 15.76 10.43
N VAL A 149 -13.53 16.21 9.36
CA VAL A 149 -15.00 16.22 9.29
C VAL A 149 -15.60 14.85 8.93
N ILE A 150 -14.97 14.11 8.02
CA ILE A 150 -15.53 12.86 7.47
C ILE A 150 -14.88 11.62 8.10
N HIS A 151 -13.55 11.62 8.27
CA HIS A 151 -12.83 10.45 8.71
C HIS A 151 -12.87 10.30 10.25
N GLU A 152 -12.64 11.40 10.98
CA GLU A 152 -12.52 11.40 12.44
C GLU A 152 -13.84 11.58 13.19
N ASN A 153 -14.93 11.93 12.49
CA ASN A 153 -16.24 12.04 13.11
C ASN A 153 -16.87 10.65 13.32
N THR A 154 -16.93 10.23 14.59
CA THR A 154 -17.49 8.94 15.06
C THR A 154 -19.01 8.95 15.19
N THR A 155 -19.66 10.11 15.04
CA THR A 155 -21.13 10.23 15.10
C THR A 155 -21.81 10.00 13.75
N LEU A 156 -21.03 9.90 12.67
CA LEU A 156 -21.55 9.68 11.31
C LEU A 156 -21.41 8.21 10.91
N SER A 157 -22.50 7.61 10.47
CA SER A 157 -22.48 6.25 9.92
C SER A 157 -21.77 6.20 8.56
N ASN A 158 -21.26 5.02 8.18
CA ASN A 158 -20.55 4.84 6.90
C ASN A 158 -21.41 5.22 5.67
N VAL A 159 -22.74 5.06 5.76
CA VAL A 159 -23.68 5.42 4.69
C VAL A 159 -23.81 6.95 4.56
N GLU A 160 -23.86 7.67 5.69
CA GLU A 160 -23.92 9.15 5.70
C GLU A 160 -22.59 9.78 5.24
N LYS A 161 -21.46 9.13 5.53
CA LYS A 161 -20.15 9.53 4.99
C LYS A 161 -20.13 9.40 3.47
N MET A 162 -20.65 8.31 2.92
CA MET A 162 -20.69 8.08 1.47
C MET A 162 -21.61 9.05 0.74
N HIS A 163 -22.82 9.30 1.26
CA HIS A 163 -23.75 10.28 0.67
C HIS A 163 -23.18 11.69 0.61
N ARG A 164 -22.29 12.07 1.54
CA ARG A 164 -21.59 13.37 1.52
C ARG A 164 -20.53 13.48 0.42
N LEU A 165 -19.99 12.36 -0.06
CA LEU A 165 -18.97 12.35 -1.13
C LEU A 165 -19.60 12.56 -2.51
N ASP A 166 -20.78 11.97 -2.74
CA ASP A 166 -21.47 12.08 -4.04
C ASP A 166 -21.98 13.49 -4.34
N VAL A 167 -22.24 14.32 -3.31
CA VAL A 167 -22.76 15.68 -3.49
C VAL A 167 -21.68 16.70 -3.90
N GLN A 168 -20.39 16.35 -3.80
CA GLN A 168 -19.28 17.29 -4.04
C GLN A 168 -18.54 17.11 -5.37
N VAL A 169 -19.04 16.25 -6.28
CA VAL A 169 -18.48 16.12 -7.62
C VAL A 169 -19.48 16.67 -8.63
N TYR A 170 -19.38 17.97 -8.91
CA TYR A 170 -19.88 18.59 -10.14
C TYR A 170 -18.78 19.49 -10.71
#